data_AF-A0A6P0IJ92-F1
#
_entry.id   AF-A0A6P0IJ92-F1
#
_cell.length_a   1.000
_cell.length_b   1.000
_cell.length_c   1.000
_cell.angle_alpha   90.00
_cell.angle_beta   90.00
_cell.angle_gamma   90.00
#
_symmetry.space_group_name_H-M   'P 1'
#
loop_
_entity.id
_entity.type
_entity.pdbx_description
1 polymer ?
#
loop_
_entity_poly.entity_id
_entity_poly.type
_entity_poly.pdbx_seq_one_letter_code
_entity_poly.pdbx_strand_id
1 'polypeptide(L)'
;MDSRKYAAATQRNREAILQVLLEILPATGTILEIASGTGEHAIYFSQQLNPRKWIPSDIDASLRESIIAWANHSPSDNLHQPLDIDVSQPVWKVETEILSEIPDIVAMVNINMIHISPWSTCLGLIAGAGRI
;
A
#
# COMPACT_ATOMS: atom_id res chain seq x y z
N MET A 1 -22.64 8.58 2.32
CA MET A 1 -21.72 9.29 3.24
C MET A 1 -20.31 9.10 2.71
N ASP A 2 -19.44 10.07 2.92
CA ASP A 2 -18.04 10.01 2.49
C ASP A 2 -17.23 9.14 3.45
N SER A 3 -16.68 8.02 2.98
CA SER A 3 -15.95 7.05 3.81
C SER A 3 -14.46 7.39 3.99
N ARG A 4 -13.97 8.50 3.42
CA ARG A 4 -12.57 8.92 3.56
C ARG A 4 -12.22 9.19 5.02
N LYS A 5 -11.15 8.54 5.47
CA LYS A 5 -10.51 8.75 6.77
C LYS A 5 -9.22 9.54 6.60
N TYR A 6 -8.73 10.11 7.70
CA TYR A 6 -7.57 10.99 7.73
C TYR A 6 -6.63 10.63 8.88
N ALA A 7 -5.33 10.75 8.66
CA ALA A 7 -4.28 10.51 9.63
C ALA A 7 -3.29 11.68 9.62
N ALA A 8 -3.17 12.37 10.76
CA ALA A 8 -2.28 13.53 10.91
C ALA A 8 -0.80 13.21 10.64
N ALA A 9 -0.39 11.94 10.79
CA ALA A 9 0.96 11.51 10.43
C ALA A 9 1.24 11.69 8.93
N THR A 10 0.28 11.38 8.07
CA THR A 10 0.44 11.39 6.62
C THR A 10 0.83 12.77 6.10
N GLN A 11 0.13 13.82 6.52
CA GLN A 11 0.44 15.19 6.10
C GLN A 11 1.83 15.64 6.54
N ARG A 12 2.30 15.18 7.72
CA ARG A 12 3.60 15.56 8.27
C ARG A 12 4.78 14.90 7.57
N ASN A 13 4.60 13.69 7.03
CA ASN A 13 5.73 12.87 6.57
C ASN A 13 5.68 12.47 5.08
N ARG A 14 4.57 12.67 4.36
CA ARG A 14 4.44 12.23 2.95
C ARG A 14 5.51 12.80 2.03
N GLU A 15 5.90 14.06 2.18
CA GLU A 15 6.91 14.70 1.32
C GLU A 15 8.31 14.14 1.58
N ALA A 16 8.68 13.99 2.86
CA ALA A 16 9.97 13.42 3.24
C ALA A 16 10.09 11.96 2.79
N ILE A 17 9.02 11.17 2.94
CA ILE A 17 8.98 9.78 2.48
C ILE A 17 9.05 9.72 0.95
N LEU A 18 8.34 10.61 0.24
CA LEU A 18 8.38 10.66 -1.23
C LEU A 18 9.81 10.84 -1.75
N GLN A 19 10.62 11.71 -1.12
CA GLN A 19 12.02 11.90 -1.53
C GLN A 19 12.81 10.59 -1.45
N VAL A 20 12.66 9.84 -0.35
CA VAL A 20 13.31 8.54 -0.20
C VAL A 20 12.80 7.54 -1.24
N LEU A 21 11.48 7.48 -1.46
CA LEU A 21 10.88 6.57 -2.45
C LEU A 21 11.36 6.86 -3.88
N LEU A 22 11.57 8.12 -4.25
CA LEU A 22 12.12 8.50 -5.55
C LEU A 22 13.56 8.01 -5.76
N GLU A 23 14.35 7.94 -4.67
CA GLU A 23 15.73 7.47 -4.71
C GLU A 23 15.84 5.94 -4.77
N ILE A 24 14.99 5.22 -4.02
CA ILE A 24 15.15 3.77 -3.83
C ILE A 24 14.27 2.92 -4.74
N LEU A 25 13.10 3.41 -5.17
CA LEU A 25 12.20 2.61 -5.98
C LEU A 25 12.63 2.61 -7.44
N PRO A 26 12.52 1.46 -8.15
CA PRO A 26 12.73 1.40 -9.58
C PRO A 26 11.91 2.47 -10.32
N ALA A 27 12.42 3.02 -11.42
CA ALA A 27 11.73 4.10 -12.15
C ALA A 27 10.34 3.69 -12.68
N THR A 28 10.12 2.39 -12.89
CA THR A 28 8.86 1.80 -13.37
C THR A 28 8.56 0.49 -12.64
N GLY A 29 7.34 -0.02 -12.77
CA GLY A 29 6.91 -1.30 -12.19
C GLY A 29 5.78 -1.14 -11.19
N THR A 30 5.33 -2.26 -10.62
CA THR A 30 4.24 -2.31 -9.64
C THR A 30 4.79 -2.32 -8.22
N ILE A 31 4.29 -1.41 -7.39
CA ILE A 31 4.64 -1.26 -5.99
C ILE A 31 3.45 -1.67 -5.13
N LEU A 32 3.67 -2.62 -4.22
CA LEU A 32 2.66 -3.03 -3.25
C LEU A 32 2.90 -2.29 -1.93
N GLU A 33 1.94 -1.49 -1.49
CA GLU A 33 1.95 -0.86 -0.18
C GLU A 33 1.20 -1.73 0.83
N ILE A 34 1.89 -2.17 1.86
CA ILE A 34 1.34 -2.95 2.97
C ILE A 34 0.90 -2.02 4.10
N ALA A 35 -0.34 -2.20 4.55
CA ALA A 35 -0.95 -1.41 5.62
C ALA A 35 -1.04 0.09 5.26
N SER A 36 -1.66 0.38 4.11
CA SER A 36 -1.90 1.72 3.57
C SER A 36 -2.75 2.61 4.48
N GLY A 37 -3.41 2.05 5.50
CA GLY A 37 -4.15 2.81 6.50
C GLY A 37 -5.31 3.59 5.88
N THR A 38 -5.37 4.89 6.14
CA THR A 38 -6.44 5.75 5.61
C THR A 38 -6.42 5.86 4.07
N GLY A 39 -5.30 5.53 3.43
CA GLY A 39 -5.10 5.63 1.98
C GLY A 39 -4.51 6.95 1.51
N GLU A 40 -4.30 7.92 2.39
CA GLU A 40 -3.77 9.23 2.00
C GLU A 40 -2.36 9.15 1.40
N HIS A 41 -1.52 8.25 1.91
CA HIS A 41 -0.19 7.98 1.32
C HIS A 41 -0.32 7.36 -0.07
N ALA A 42 -1.16 6.34 -0.25
CA ALA A 42 -1.41 5.71 -1.54
C ALA A 42 -1.83 6.72 -2.63
N ILE A 43 -2.79 7.61 -2.31
CA ILE A 43 -3.23 8.65 -3.26
C ILE A 43 -2.07 9.59 -3.60
N TYR A 44 -1.38 10.09 -2.56
CA TYR A 44 -0.31 11.04 -2.76
C TYR A 44 0.83 10.45 -3.60
N PHE A 45 1.31 9.26 -3.25
CA PHE A 45 2.43 8.62 -3.93
C PHE A 45 2.07 8.18 -5.35
N SER A 46 0.89 7.60 -5.59
CA SER A 46 0.50 7.16 -6.94
C SER A 46 0.48 8.29 -7.97
N GLN A 47 0.18 9.52 -7.55
CA GLN A 47 0.22 10.70 -8.42
C GLN A 47 1.65 11.18 -8.67
N GLN A 48 2.50 11.20 -7.65
CA GLN A 48 3.86 11.73 -7.73
C GLN A 48 4.86 10.74 -8.35
N LEU A 49 4.57 9.44 -8.27
CA LEU A 49 5.48 8.38 -8.69
C LEU A 49 5.13 7.77 -10.06
N ASN A 50 4.20 8.37 -10.81
CA ASN A 50 3.89 8.01 -12.21
C ASN A 50 5.20 7.92 -13.03
N PRO A 51 5.45 6.82 -13.78
CA PRO A 51 4.51 5.77 -14.20
C PRO A 51 4.53 4.48 -13.37
N ARG A 52 5.02 4.51 -12.13
CA ARG A 52 4.92 3.36 -11.22
C ARG A 52 3.45 3.08 -10.91
N LYS A 53 3.05 1.81 -10.99
CA LYS A 53 1.73 1.35 -10.54
C LYS A 53 1.76 1.17 -9.03
N TRP A 54 0.73 1.61 -8.33
CA TRP A 54 0.63 1.56 -6.88
C TRP A 54 -0.57 0.72 -6.46
N ILE A 55 -0.32 -0.33 -5.68
CA ILE A 55 -1.36 -1.21 -5.14
C ILE A 55 -1.40 -0.99 -3.63
N PRO A 56 -2.41 -0.32 -3.09
CA PRO A 56 -2.59 -0.23 -1.66
C PRO A 56 -3.10 -1.55 -1.08
N SER A 57 -2.92 -1.77 0.22
CA SER A 57 -3.52 -2.90 0.92
C SER A 57 -3.70 -2.61 2.40
N ASP A 58 -4.72 -3.19 3.00
CA ASP A 58 -4.93 -3.15 4.44
C ASP A 58 -5.75 -4.36 4.87
N ILE A 59 -5.61 -4.80 6.13
CA ILE A 59 -6.41 -5.89 6.70
C ILE A 59 -7.80 -5.40 7.13
N ASP A 60 -7.93 -4.13 7.50
CA ASP A 60 -9.19 -3.55 7.93
C ASP A 60 -10.04 -3.15 6.71
N ALA A 61 -11.19 -3.80 6.55
CA ALA A 61 -12.13 -3.53 5.48
C ALA A 61 -12.57 -2.05 5.44
N SER A 62 -12.73 -1.40 6.60
CA SER A 62 -13.11 0.01 6.68
C SER A 62 -12.01 0.97 6.24
N LEU A 63 -10.74 0.54 6.32
CA LEU A 63 -9.60 1.28 5.79
C LEU A 63 -9.50 1.09 4.26
N ARG A 64 -9.78 -0.12 3.77
CA ARG A 64 -9.95 -0.36 2.32
C ARG A 64 -11.08 0.47 1.71
N GLU A 65 -12.22 0.58 2.38
CA GLU A 65 -13.31 1.49 1.97
C GLU A 65 -12.87 2.96 1.94
N SER A 66 -12.05 3.40 2.91
CA SER A 66 -11.46 4.74 2.91
C SER A 66 -10.55 4.95 1.70
N ILE A 67 -9.68 3.99 1.38
CA ILE A 67 -8.80 4.03 0.20
C ILE A 67 -9.62 4.16 -1.08
N ILE A 68 -10.69 3.37 -1.23
CA ILE A 68 -11.59 3.44 -2.40
C ILE A 68 -12.27 4.81 -2.47
N ALA A 69 -12.77 5.34 -1.36
CA ALA A 69 -13.40 6.66 -1.33
C ALA A 69 -12.41 7.78 -1.70
N TRP A 70 -11.17 7.64 -1.28
CA TRP A 70 -10.07 8.53 -1.66
C TRP A 70 -9.73 8.44 -3.16
N ALA A 71 -9.65 7.22 -3.72
CA ALA A 71 -9.41 7.01 -5.14
C ALA A 71 -10.53 7.59 -6.01
N ASN A 72 -11.79 7.49 -5.56
CA ASN A 72 -12.93 8.12 -6.24
C ASN A 72 -12.86 9.66 -6.17
N HIS A 73 -12.35 10.21 -5.07
CA HIS A 73 -12.23 11.67 -4.91
C HIS A 73 -11.06 12.26 -5.70
N SER A 74 -9.94 11.54 -5.81
CA SER A 74 -8.73 11.97 -6.49
C SER A 74 -8.18 10.83 -7.36
N PRO A 75 -8.80 10.60 -8.53
CA PRO A 75 -8.44 9.47 -9.38
C PRO A 75 -7.01 9.59 -9.93
N SER A 76 -6.36 8.45 -10.08
CA SER A 76 -5.02 8.31 -10.65
C SER A 76 -4.98 7.05 -11.50
N ASP A 77 -4.49 7.16 -12.73
CA ASP A 77 -4.42 6.03 -13.68
C ASP A 77 -3.46 4.93 -13.22
N ASN A 78 -2.56 5.26 -12.29
CA ASN A 78 -1.59 4.31 -11.74
C ASN A 78 -1.95 3.78 -10.37
N LEU A 79 -3.13 4.12 -9.83
CA LEU A 79 -3.59 3.61 -8.54
C LEU A 79 -4.56 2.45 -8.75
N HIS A 80 -4.24 1.31 -8.16
CA HIS A 80 -5.09 0.12 -8.19
C HIS A 80 -6.04 0.05 -6.99
N GLN A 81 -7.01 -0.88 -7.07
CA GLN A 81 -7.89 -1.19 -5.96
C GLN A 81 -7.12 -1.77 -4.77
N PRO A 82 -7.52 -1.47 -3.52
CA PRO A 82 -6.83 -1.98 -2.35
C PRO A 82 -7.03 -3.48 -2.20
N LEU A 83 -5.94 -4.17 -1.83
CA LEU A 83 -5.94 -5.59 -1.54
C LEU A 83 -6.23 -5.88 -0.06
N ASP A 84 -6.88 -7.02 0.20
CA ASP A 84 -7.09 -7.57 1.55
C ASP A 84 -5.89 -8.44 1.93
N ILE A 85 -4.93 -7.84 2.63
CA ILE A 85 -3.70 -8.51 3.04
C ILE A 85 -3.59 -8.50 4.55
N ASP A 86 -3.67 -9.69 5.13
CA ASP A 86 -3.25 -9.97 6.50
C ASP A 86 -1.84 -10.57 6.48
N VAL A 87 -0.84 -9.74 6.78
CA VAL A 87 0.55 -10.19 6.82
C VAL A 87 0.85 -11.11 8.00
N SER A 88 -0.04 -11.26 8.98
CA SER A 88 0.14 -12.24 10.06
C SER A 88 -0.13 -13.69 9.58
N GLN A 89 -0.75 -13.86 8.42
CA GLN A 89 -0.99 -15.17 7.82
C GLN A 89 0.28 -15.70 7.13
N PRO A 90 0.53 -17.03 7.19
CA PRO A 90 1.69 -17.64 6.55
C PRO A 90 1.65 -17.54 5.02
N VAL A 91 0.44 -17.53 4.44
CA VAL A 91 0.18 -17.30 3.01
C VAL A 91 -0.94 -16.27 2.94
N TRP A 92 -0.71 -15.19 2.19
CA TRP A 92 -1.71 -14.15 2.02
C TRP A 92 -2.75 -14.61 1.03
N LYS A 93 -4.03 -14.36 1.33
CA LYS A 93 -5.16 -14.76 0.48
C LYS A 93 -4.98 -14.34 -0.99
N VAL A 94 -4.40 -13.16 -1.21
CA VAL A 94 -4.13 -12.63 -2.55
C VAL A 94 -3.14 -13.47 -3.35
N GLU A 95 -2.20 -14.17 -2.71
CA GLU A 95 -1.22 -15.05 -3.38
C GLU A 95 -1.91 -16.15 -4.19
N THR A 96 -3.05 -16.64 -3.70
CA THR A 96 -3.80 -17.73 -4.33
C THR A 96 -4.97 -17.25 -5.19
N GLU A 97 -5.42 -16.01 -5.02
CA GLU A 97 -6.66 -15.53 -5.62
C GLU A 97 -6.46 -14.54 -6.76
N ILE A 98 -5.51 -13.62 -6.66
CA ILE A 98 -5.47 -12.47 -7.60
C ILE A 98 -4.05 -12.04 -8.00
N LEU A 99 -2.99 -12.44 -7.29
CA LEU A 99 -1.64 -12.05 -7.67
C LEU A 99 -1.25 -12.54 -9.08
N SER A 100 -1.78 -13.67 -9.55
CA SER A 100 -1.56 -14.14 -10.93
C SER A 100 -2.15 -13.23 -12.01
N GLU A 101 -3.07 -12.33 -11.64
CA GLU A 101 -3.72 -11.36 -12.54
C GLU A 101 -3.09 -9.97 -12.43
N ILE A 102 -2.22 -9.75 -11.45
CA ILE A 102 -1.56 -8.48 -11.18
C ILE A 102 -0.19 -8.46 -11.88
N PRO A 103 0.23 -7.34 -12.48
CA PRO A 103 1.57 -7.24 -13.06
C PRO A 103 2.64 -7.38 -11.99
N ASP A 104 3.75 -8.05 -12.31
CA ASP A 104 4.88 -8.33 -11.41
C ASP A 104 5.15 -7.18 -10.42
N ILE A 105 5.06 -7.52 -9.13
CA ILE A 105 5.38 -6.62 -8.03
C ILE A 105 6.90 -6.55 -7.93
N VAL A 106 7.46 -5.35 -8.14
CA VAL A 106 8.92 -5.16 -8.16
C VAL A 106 9.45 -4.59 -6.84
N ALA A 107 8.56 -4.10 -5.98
CA ALA A 107 8.91 -3.60 -4.66
C ALA A 107 7.70 -3.57 -3.72
N MET A 108 8.00 -3.62 -2.43
CA MET A 108 7.02 -3.54 -1.35
C MET A 108 7.36 -2.38 -0.41
N VAL A 109 6.35 -1.60 -0.05
CA VAL A 109 6.48 -0.44 0.83
C VAL A 109 5.64 -0.67 2.09
N ASN A 110 6.22 -0.43 3.26
CA ASN A 110 5.51 -0.44 4.53
C ASN A 110 5.85 0.85 5.30
N ILE A 111 4.83 1.63 5.63
CA ILE A 111 5.00 2.93 6.29
C ILE A 111 4.22 2.90 7.61
N ASN A 112 4.90 3.20 8.71
CA ASN A 112 4.28 3.38 10.02
C ASN A 112 3.46 2.19 10.59
N MET A 113 3.71 0.94 10.16
CA MET A 113 3.02 -0.22 10.72
C MET A 113 3.90 -1.05 11.67
N ILE A 114 5.16 -1.38 11.32
CA ILE A 114 6.01 -2.29 12.12
C ILE A 114 6.20 -1.84 13.58
N HIS A 115 6.26 -0.53 13.84
CA HIS A 115 6.51 0.01 15.18
C HIS A 115 5.30 -0.01 16.12
N ILE A 116 4.10 -0.31 15.61
CA ILE A 116 2.85 -0.35 16.38
C ILE A 116 2.13 -1.70 16.29
N SER A 117 2.62 -2.62 15.46
CA SER A 117 2.04 -3.95 15.26
C SER A 117 2.79 -5.03 16.06
N PRO A 118 2.17 -6.20 16.32
CA PRO A 118 2.87 -7.33 16.92
C PRO A 118 4.08 -7.74 16.07
N TRP A 119 5.15 -8.22 16.71
CA TRP A 119 6.37 -8.62 15.98
C TRP A 119 6.14 -9.67 14.87
N SER A 120 5.15 -10.55 15.04
CA SER A 120 4.75 -11.53 14.02
C SER A 120 4.40 -10.88 12.67
N THR A 121 3.86 -9.67 12.69
CA THR A 121 3.57 -8.88 11.49
C THR A 121 4.83 -8.51 10.71
N CYS A 122 5.92 -8.17 11.40
CA CYS A 122 7.21 -7.91 10.76
C CYS A 122 7.77 -9.18 10.08
N LEU A 123 7.73 -10.31 10.79
CA LEU A 123 8.17 -11.59 10.24
C LEU A 123 7.35 -11.99 9.00
N GLY A 124 6.04 -11.83 9.08
CA GLY A 124 5.14 -12.14 7.97
C GLY A 124 5.30 -11.20 6.77
N LEU A 125 5.54 -9.91 7.01
CA LEU A 125 5.88 -8.94 5.97
C LEU A 125 7.15 -9.37 5.20
N ILE A 126 8.25 -9.64 5.92
CA ILE A 126 9.51 -10.04 5.29
C ILE A 126 9.38 -11.39 4.58
N ALA A 127 8.66 -12.36 5.19
CA ALA A 127 8.41 -13.65 4.55
C ALA A 127 7.59 -13.50 3.26
N GLY A 128 6.57 -12.64 3.24
CA GLY A 128 5.78 -12.35 2.03
C GLY A 128 6.59 -11.68 0.94
N ALA A 129 7.44 -10.69 1.30
CA ALA A 129 8.34 -10.03 0.35
C ALA A 129 9.38 -10.96 -0.29
N GLY A 130 9.69 -12.10 0.34
CA GLY A 130 10.56 -13.13 -0.26
C GLY A 130 9.82 -14.12 -1.16
N ARG A 131 8.49 -14.14 -1.13
CA ARG A 131 7.65 -15.05 -1.94
C ARG A 131 7.04 -14.36 -3.16
N ILE A 132 6.67 -13.09 -3.01
CA ILE A 132 5.94 -12.28 -4.00
C ILE A 132 6.90 -11.38 -4.76
#